data_AF-A0A7Z7IM94-F1
#
_entry.id   AF-A0A7Z7IM94-F1
#
_cell.length_a   1.000
_cell.length_b   1.000
_cell.length_c   1.000
_cell.angle_alpha   90.00
_cell.angle_beta   90.00
_cell.angle_gamma   90.00
#
_symmetry.space_group_name_H-M   'P 1'
#
loop_
_entity.id
_entity.type
_entity.pdbx_description
1 polymer ?
#
loop_
_entity_poly.entity_id
_entity_poly.type
_entity_poly.pdbx_seq_one_letter_code
_entity_poly.pdbx_strand_id
1 'polypeptide(L)'
;MSFVIIGPDAILAKAADLAGIGSTIADANAIAAAQTTAIPAAAADQVSTAVAALLGSHAQSYQAIGTQMAAVHDQIVQTLTNNAGAYASAEAANVQQSLLAAINAPAQALLGRPNIGDGADG
;
A
#
# COMPACT_ATOMS: atom_id res chain seq x y z
N MET A 1 13.21 -17.22 20.46
CA MET A 1 12.91 -16.71 19.11
C MET A 1 11.91 -15.58 19.28
N SER A 2 12.14 -14.41 18.69
CA SER A 2 11.19 -13.29 18.73
C SER A 2 10.15 -13.50 17.62
N PHE A 3 8.88 -13.61 17.98
CA PHE A 3 7.78 -13.58 17.02
C PHE A 3 7.32 -12.13 16.87
N VAL A 4 7.33 -11.61 15.64
CA VAL A 4 6.66 -10.35 15.35
C VAL A 4 5.18 -10.66 15.17
N ILE A 5 4.36 -10.19 16.10
CA ILE A 5 2.90 -10.22 15.97
C ILE A 5 2.48 -8.84 15.45
N ILE A 6 2.06 -8.78 14.19
CA ILE A 6 1.46 -7.60 13.58
C ILE A 6 0.02 -7.95 13.26
N GLY A 7 -0.92 -7.20 13.82
CA GLY A 7 -2.34 -7.31 13.49
C GLY A 7 -2.67 -6.53 12.19
N PRO A 8 -3.75 -6.89 11.49
CA PRO A 8 -4.22 -6.18 10.30
C PRO A 8 -4.34 -4.65 10.49
N ASP A 9 -4.80 -4.20 11.65
CA ASP A 9 -4.96 -2.78 11.98
C ASP A 9 -3.63 -2.02 11.96
N ALA A 10 -2.54 -2.65 12.40
CA ALA A 10 -1.21 -2.05 12.38
C ALA A 10 -0.70 -1.87 10.94
N ILE A 11 -1.02 -2.81 10.04
CA ILE A 11 -0.67 -2.71 8.62
C ILE A 11 -1.47 -1.58 7.96
N LEU A 12 -2.78 -1.47 8.25
CA LEU A 12 -3.64 -0.40 7.73
C LEU A 12 -3.15 0.98 8.19
N ALA A 13 -2.78 1.14 9.45
CA ALA A 13 -2.20 2.38 9.96
C ALA A 13 -0.93 2.76 9.19
N LYS A 14 -0.04 1.79 8.92
CA LYS A 14 1.18 2.05 8.15
C LYS A 14 0.93 2.33 6.66
N ALA A 15 -0.09 1.72 6.07
CA ALA A 15 -0.53 2.06 4.72
C ALA A 15 -1.02 3.51 4.64
N ALA A 16 -1.79 3.97 5.64
CA ALA A 16 -2.22 5.36 5.74
C ALA A 16 -1.05 6.34 5.93
N ASP A 17 -0.08 6.00 6.80
CA ASP A 17 1.15 6.78 6.95
C ASP A 17 1.91 6.92 5.61
N LEU A 18 2.05 5.81 4.86
CA LEU A 18 2.69 5.81 3.54
C LEU A 18 1.92 6.67 2.54
N ALA A 19 0.59 6.61 2.54
CA ALA A 19 -0.24 7.48 1.69
C ALA A 19 0.02 8.96 1.98
N GLY A 20 0.12 9.34 3.27
CA GLY A 20 0.46 10.70 3.68
C GLY A 20 1.85 11.14 3.23
N ILE A 21 2.84 10.26 3.31
CA ILE A 21 4.19 10.51 2.77
C ILE A 21 4.14 10.74 1.26
N GLY A 22 3.41 9.89 0.52
CA GLY A 22 3.22 10.03 -0.93
C GLY A 22 2.61 11.39 -1.31
N SER A 23 1.59 11.83 -0.59
CA SER A 23 0.98 13.16 -0.75
C SER A 23 2.00 14.29 -0.53
N THR A 24 2.78 14.20 0.56
CA THR A 24 3.79 15.23 0.89
C THR A 24 4.86 15.32 -0.21
N ILE A 25 5.29 14.19 -0.75
CA ILE A 25 6.25 14.13 -1.86
C ILE A 25 5.65 14.71 -3.13
N ALA A 26 4.39 14.40 -3.45
CA ALA A 26 3.71 14.94 -4.62
C ALA A 26 3.63 16.48 -4.56
N ASP A 27 3.25 17.03 -3.41
CA ASP A 27 3.19 18.48 -3.18
C ASP A 27 4.57 19.12 -3.33
N ALA A 28 5.60 18.53 -2.72
CA ALA A 28 6.98 19.01 -2.84
C ALA A 28 7.46 18.99 -4.29
N ASN A 29 7.14 17.94 -5.06
CA ASN A 29 7.48 17.85 -6.47
C ASN A 29 6.75 18.88 -7.31
N ALA A 30 5.48 19.17 -7.03
CA ALA A 30 4.72 20.20 -7.73
C ALA A 30 5.30 21.60 -7.49
N ILE A 31 5.68 21.92 -6.25
CA ILE A 31 6.35 23.19 -5.91
C ILE A 31 7.71 23.27 -6.62
N ALA A 32 8.50 22.20 -6.59
CA ALA A 32 9.81 22.15 -7.24
C ALA A 32 9.70 22.27 -8.76
N ALA A 33 8.68 21.68 -9.39
CA ALA A 33 8.47 21.73 -10.84
C ALA A 33 8.41 23.18 -11.34
N ALA A 34 7.66 24.04 -10.64
CA ALA A 34 7.53 25.45 -10.99
C ALA A 34 8.87 26.20 -10.96
N GLN A 35 9.73 25.90 -9.99
CA GLN A 35 11.01 26.59 -9.81
C GLN A 35 12.13 26.04 -10.70
N THR A 36 12.08 24.75 -11.04
CA THR A 36 13.19 24.05 -11.71
C THR A 36 13.03 23.93 -13.22
N THR A 37 11.79 24.02 -13.74
CA THR A 37 11.54 23.93 -15.20
C THR A 37 11.66 25.28 -15.91
N ALA A 38 11.57 26.39 -15.18
CA ALA A 38 11.60 27.75 -15.70
C ALA A 38 12.87 28.53 -15.29
N ILE A 39 14.03 27.86 -15.32
CA ILE A 39 15.31 28.48 -14.92
C ILE A 39 15.74 29.49 -16.00
N PRO A 40 15.94 30.77 -15.66
CA PRO A 40 16.43 31.76 -16.61
C PRO A 40 17.94 31.58 -16.87
N ALA A 41 18.40 31.99 -18.05
CA ALA A 41 19.83 32.08 -18.34
C ALA A 41 20.50 33.11 -17.40
N ALA A 42 21.66 32.75 -16.84
CA ALA A 42 22.38 33.63 -15.91
C ALA A 42 22.93 34.90 -16.59
N ALA A 43 23.23 34.82 -17.88
CA ALA A 43 23.63 35.93 -18.75
C ALA A 43 23.15 35.70 -20.19
N ALA A 44 23.30 36.71 -21.05
CA ALA A 44 22.83 36.68 -22.44
C ALA A 44 23.70 35.83 -23.38
N ASP A 45 24.75 35.19 -22.87
CA ASP A 45 25.64 34.35 -23.67
C ASP A 45 25.03 32.97 -23.96
N GLN A 46 25.58 32.32 -24.99
CA GLN A 46 25.11 31.02 -25.46
C GLN A 46 25.32 29.90 -24.43
N VAL A 47 26.36 29.98 -23.59
CA VAL A 47 26.64 28.96 -22.57
C VAL A 47 25.60 29.05 -21.47
N SER A 48 25.31 30.25 -20.96
CA SER A 48 24.25 30.48 -19.97
C SER A 48 22.88 30.01 -20.47
N THR A 49 22.57 30.27 -21.74
CA THR A 49 21.32 29.81 -22.37
C THR A 49 21.28 28.28 -22.46
N ALA A 50 22.36 27.64 -22.89
CA ALA A 50 22.45 26.19 -23.01
C ALA A 50 22.36 25.49 -21.65
N VAL A 51 22.98 26.03 -20.61
CA VAL A 51 22.91 25.50 -19.24
C VAL A 51 21.49 25.59 -18.69
N ALA A 52 20.82 26.75 -18.85
CA ALA A 52 19.43 26.90 -18.44
C ALA A 52 18.51 25.89 -19.15
N ALA A 53 18.68 25.69 -20.46
CA ALA A 53 17.92 24.71 -21.23
C ALA A 53 18.18 23.26 -20.77
N LEU A 54 19.44 22.91 -20.50
CA LEU A 54 19.82 21.59 -19.98
C LEU A 54 19.15 21.31 -18.63
N LEU A 55 19.22 22.26 -17.70
CA LEU A 55 18.61 22.11 -16.38
C LEU A 55 17.09 22.01 -16.45
N GLY A 56 16.44 22.82 -17.30
CA GLY A 56 15.00 22.74 -17.54
C GLY A 56 14.57 21.38 -18.11
N SER A 57 15.31 20.85 -19.09
CA SER A 57 15.06 19.51 -19.65
C SER A 57 15.28 18.39 -18.62
N HIS A 58 16.31 18.52 -17.78
CA HIS A 58 16.54 17.59 -16.68
C HIS A 58 15.38 17.60 -15.67
N ALA A 59 14.91 18.80 -15.29
CA ALA A 59 13.76 18.96 -14.40
C ALA A 59 12.49 18.32 -14.99
N GLN A 60 12.21 18.50 -16.29
CA GLN A 60 11.08 17.85 -16.95
C GLN A 60 11.18 16.32 -16.92
N SER A 61 12.37 15.77 -17.19
CA SER A 61 12.63 14.34 -17.10
C SER A 61 12.43 13.81 -15.68
N TYR A 62 12.92 14.55 -14.67
CA TYR A 62 12.73 14.22 -13.26
C TYR A 62 11.23 14.16 -12.90
N GLN A 63 10.43 15.16 -13.34
CA GLN A 63 8.99 15.17 -13.08
C GLN A 63 8.28 13.97 -13.73
N ALA A 64 8.66 13.59 -14.96
CA ALA A 64 8.10 12.42 -15.64
C ALA A 64 8.40 11.11 -14.90
N ILE A 65 9.61 10.96 -14.34
CA ILE A 65 9.97 9.82 -13.49
C ILE A 65 9.21 9.90 -12.17
N GLY A 66 9.08 11.09 -11.58
CA GLY A 66 8.32 11.31 -10.35
C GLY A 66 6.87 10.86 -10.46
N THR A 67 6.20 11.12 -11.59
CA THR A 67 4.83 10.62 -11.85
C THR A 67 4.78 9.10 -11.90
N GLN A 68 5.76 8.43 -12.53
CA GLN A 68 5.81 6.96 -12.56
C GLN A 68 6.03 6.38 -11.17
N MET A 69 6.92 6.98 -10.39
CA MET A 69 7.20 6.57 -9.01
C MET A 69 5.99 6.77 -8.10
N ALA A 70 5.21 7.85 -8.28
CA ALA A 70 3.96 8.05 -7.54
C ALA A 70 2.96 6.92 -7.82
N ALA A 71 2.82 6.49 -9.08
CA ALA A 71 1.94 5.36 -9.42
C ALA A 71 2.40 4.04 -8.79
N VAL A 72 3.72 3.79 -8.73
CA VAL A 72 4.27 2.62 -8.03
C VAL A 72 4.02 2.71 -6.52
N HIS A 73 4.18 3.89 -5.92
CA HIS A 73 3.87 4.12 -4.51
C HIS A 73 2.41 3.84 -4.19
N ASP A 74 1.48 4.31 -5.02
CA ASP A 74 0.04 4.05 -4.86
C ASP A 74 -0.28 2.54 -4.92
N GLN A 75 0.36 1.81 -5.84
CA GLN A 75 0.24 0.35 -5.92
C GLN A 75 0.76 -0.35 -4.66
N ILE A 76 1.85 0.13 -4.06
CA ILE A 76 2.38 -0.39 -2.80
C ILE A 76 1.38 -0.18 -1.66
N VAL A 77 0.84 1.03 -1.52
CA VAL A 77 -0.18 1.36 -0.49
C VAL A 77 -1.43 0.50 -0.66
N GLN A 78 -1.90 0.35 -1.90
CA GLN A 78 -3.05 -0.50 -2.21
C GLN A 78 -2.78 -1.96 -1.87
N THR A 79 -1.60 -2.47 -2.22
CA THR A 79 -1.20 -3.86 -1.92
C THR A 79 -1.15 -4.11 -0.41
N LEU A 80 -0.58 -3.18 0.36
CA LEU A 80 -0.55 -3.26 1.82
C LEU A 80 -1.97 -3.31 2.42
N THR A 81 -2.85 -2.45 1.93
CA THR A 81 -4.26 -2.38 2.37
C THR A 81 -5.00 -3.69 2.07
N ASN A 82 -4.83 -4.22 0.87
CA ASN A 82 -5.44 -5.48 0.45
C ASN A 82 -4.92 -6.67 1.29
N ASN A 83 -3.62 -6.72 1.54
CA ASN A 83 -3.01 -7.77 2.36
C ASN A 83 -3.52 -7.72 3.80
N ALA A 84 -3.67 -6.52 4.39
CA ALA A 84 -4.27 -6.37 5.71
C ALA A 84 -5.70 -6.95 5.76
N GLY A 85 -6.51 -6.65 4.75
CA GLY A 85 -7.85 -7.23 4.60
C GLY A 85 -7.83 -8.76 4.47
N ALA A 86 -6.88 -9.31 3.71
CA ALA A 86 -6.71 -10.76 3.56
C ALA A 86 -6.37 -11.42 4.90
N TYR A 87 -5.44 -10.86 5.67
CA TYR A 87 -5.12 -11.36 7.02
C TYR A 87 -6.33 -11.30 7.96
N ALA A 88 -7.06 -10.18 7.99
CA ALA A 88 -8.27 -10.05 8.80
C ALA A 88 -9.34 -11.10 8.42
N SER A 89 -9.51 -11.36 7.12
CA SER A 89 -10.46 -12.37 6.64
C SER A 89 -10.04 -13.79 7.05
N ALA A 90 -8.75 -14.10 7.03
CA ALA A 90 -8.22 -15.39 7.45
C ALA A 90 -8.39 -15.60 8.96
N GLU A 91 -8.16 -14.57 9.78
CA GLU A 91 -8.42 -14.62 11.21
C GLU A 91 -9.90 -14.87 11.50
N ALA A 92 -10.80 -14.16 10.82
CA ALA A 92 -12.24 -14.36 10.97
C ALA A 92 -12.69 -15.79 10.58
N ALA A 93 -12.18 -16.33 9.46
CA ALA A 93 -12.48 -17.69 9.03
C ALA A 93 -11.98 -18.74 10.05
N ASN A 94 -10.77 -18.55 10.61
CA ASN A 94 -10.22 -19.45 11.64
C ASN A 94 -11.06 -19.42 12.93
N VAL A 95 -11.55 -18.25 13.34
CA VAL A 95 -12.45 -18.12 14.50
C VAL A 95 -13.79 -18.81 14.22
N GLN A 96 -14.38 -18.61 13.04
CA GLN A 96 -15.62 -19.28 12.64
C GLN A 96 -15.48 -20.80 12.65
N GLN A 97 -14.38 -21.33 12.09
CA GLN A 97 -14.12 -22.77 12.09
C GLN A 97 -13.92 -23.32 13.51
N SER A 98 -13.24 -22.58 14.37
CA SER A 98 -13.03 -22.97 15.78
C SER A 98 -14.36 -23.00 16.55
N LEU A 99 -15.24 -22.03 16.29
CA LEU A 99 -16.58 -21.99 16.88
C LEU A 99 -17.45 -23.15 16.37
N LEU A 100 -17.44 -23.43 15.06
CA LEU A 100 -18.14 -24.59 14.49
C LEU A 100 -17.65 -25.91 15.09
N ALA A 101 -16.33 -26.07 15.25
CA ALA A 101 -15.75 -27.24 15.88
C ALA A 101 -16.19 -27.38 17.35
N ALA A 102 -16.22 -26.28 18.10
CA ALA A 102 -16.69 -26.28 19.49
C ALA A 102 -18.18 -26.64 19.61
N ILE A 103 -19.02 -26.14 18.70
CA ILE A 103 -20.46 -26.46 18.65
C ILE A 103 -20.70 -27.92 18.27
N ASN A 104 -19.91 -28.45 17.33
CA ASN A 104 -20.04 -29.83 16.87
C ASN A 104 -19.42 -30.86 17.84
N ALA A 105 -18.52 -30.45 18.74
CA ALA A 105 -17.82 -31.39 19.63
C ALA A 105 -18.73 -32.30 20.48
N PRO A 106 -19.83 -31.81 21.11
CA PRO A 106 -20.76 -32.66 21.84
C PRO A 106 -21.49 -33.68 20.94
N ALA A 107 -21.94 -33.25 19.77
CA ALA A 107 -22.61 -34.12 18.80
C ALA A 107 -21.64 -35.18 18.26
N GLN A 108 -20.40 -34.81 17.99
CA GLN A 108 -19.36 -35.74 17.58
C GLN A 108 -19.08 -36.77 18.68
N ALA A 109 -19.09 -36.38 19.95
CA ALA A 109 -18.87 -37.28 21.08
C ALA A 109 -20.06 -38.24 21.33
N LEU A 110 -21.29 -37.77 21.15
CA LEU A 110 -22.50 -38.55 21.44
C LEU A 110 -22.99 -39.39 20.25
N LEU A 111 -22.88 -38.84 19.05
CA LEU A 111 -23.49 -39.38 17.81
C LEU A 111 -22.44 -39.85 16.79
N GLY A 112 -21.15 -39.62 17.05
CA GLY A 112 -20.06 -39.96 16.13
C GLY A 112 -20.02 -39.10 14.86
N ARG A 113 -20.83 -38.04 14.78
CA ARG A 113 -20.97 -37.16 13.62
C ARG A 113 -21.23 -35.70 14.02
N PRO A 114 -20.89 -34.71 13.18
CA PRO A 114 -21.20 -33.31 13.44
C PRO A 114 -22.71 -33.04 13.31
N ASN A 115 -23.19 -31.97 13.96
CA ASN A 115 -24.60 -31.55 13.90
C ASN A 115 -24.83 -30.40 12.89
N ILE A 116 -23.78 -29.62 12.59
CA ILE A 116 -23.80 -28.52 11.61
C ILE A 116 -22.74 -28.80 10.55
N GLY A 117 -23.15 -28.82 9.28
CA GLY A 117 -22.24 -28.77 8.13
C GLY A 117 -21.55 -30.08 7.76
N ASP A 118 -22.19 -31.24 7.97
CA ASP A 118 -21.64 -32.54 7.55
C ASP A 118 -21.76 -32.79 6.02
N GLY A 119 -22.57 -31.98 5.32
CA GLY A 119 -22.81 -32.13 3.88
C GLY A 119 -23.53 -33.42 3.49
N ALA A 120 -24.05 -34.17 4.46
CA ALA A 120 -24.90 -35.33 4.25
C ALA A 120 -26.33 -34.91 4.55
N ASP A 121 -27.18 -34.85 3.54
CA ASP A 121 -28.58 -34.51 3.73
C ASP A 121 -29.29 -35.63 4.53
N GLY A 122 -29.50 -35.43 5.84
CA GLY A 122 -30.37 -36.28 6.69
C GLY A 122 -29.71 -36.94 7.90
#